data_AF-A0A355IW75-F1
#
_entry.id   AF-A0A355IW75-F1
#
_cell.length_a   1.000
_cell.length_b   1.000
_cell.length_c   1.000
_cell.angle_alpha   90.00
_cell.angle_beta   90.00
_cell.angle_gamma   90.00
#
_symmetry.space_group_name_H-M   'P 1'
#
loop_
_entity.id
_entity.type
_entity.pdbx_description
1 polymer ?
#
loop_
_entity_poly.entity_id
_entity_poly.type
_entity_poly.pdbx_seq_one_letter_code
_entity_poly.pdbx_strand_id
1 'polypeptide(L)'
;MDRLETRYDLPTDFNSVENVFQKIKGLNYKLEAKHDFLRGIIKNYRDYKWVDIEYEYYMTLVGLYKELELNPHIRNSILKQLLQLNSCFDSIKKKLVEYLRTIEITSNLENRRIESILLEGTEPERKGKGEKLFVNFNYTKTLEFYTNRNFRTKNNLINIHGELVNLSNPIIFGYGDEMDPNYEKIENLNNNEFLKNIKSFGYFQSSNYQDIIRFIDSENFTVKILGHSCGLSDRILLNTIFEHPNCKAIKIYYYQKSETENDYFEKTQEISRHFKASGKGNMRTKIVPFEKCQPLLPYKL
;
A
#
# COMPACT_ATOMS: atom_id res chain seq x y z
N MET A 1 16.64 -13.21 42.58
CA MET A 1 15.18 -13.00 42.54
C MET A 1 14.79 -12.87 41.09
N ASP A 2 14.34 -13.97 40.51
CA ASP A 2 13.86 -14.03 39.13
C ASP A 2 12.68 -13.08 38.95
N ARG A 3 12.79 -12.16 37.99
CA ARG A 3 11.64 -11.40 37.53
C ARG A 3 10.76 -12.39 36.77
N LEU A 4 9.74 -12.91 37.44
CA LEU A 4 8.61 -13.57 36.79
C LEU A 4 8.10 -12.65 35.67
N GLU A 5 8.40 -13.00 34.42
CA GLU A 5 7.74 -12.42 33.24
C GLU A 5 6.26 -12.85 33.27
N THR A 6 5.45 -12.20 34.09
CA THR A 6 4.00 -12.29 33.97
C THR A 6 3.61 -11.65 32.64
N ARG A 7 3.32 -12.49 31.65
CA ARG A 7 2.61 -12.09 30.43
C ARG A 7 1.19 -11.73 30.83
N TYR A 8 0.94 -10.43 30.97
CA TYR A 8 -0.43 -9.93 30.96
C TYR A 8 -0.84 -9.77 29.51
N ASP A 9 -1.73 -10.65 29.04
CA ASP A 9 -2.45 -10.38 27.81
C ASP A 9 -3.28 -9.11 28.05
N LEU A 10 -2.96 -8.07 27.29
CA LEU A 10 -3.77 -6.86 27.27
C LEU A 10 -5.20 -7.27 26.85
N PRO A 11 -6.24 -6.78 27.53
CA PRO A 11 -7.62 -7.02 27.13
C PRO A 11 -7.80 -6.77 25.62
N THR A 12 -8.42 -7.68 24.88
CA THR A 12 -8.53 -7.59 23.41
C THR A 12 -9.65 -6.65 22.94
N ASP A 13 -10.33 -6.00 23.88
CA ASP A 13 -11.52 -5.14 23.69
C ASP A 13 -11.18 -3.65 23.54
N PHE A 14 -9.92 -3.31 23.24
CA PHE A 14 -9.55 -1.92 22.96
C PHE A 14 -10.06 -1.45 21.59
N ASN A 15 -10.91 -0.41 21.60
CA ASN A 15 -11.44 0.22 20.40
C ASN A 15 -10.43 1.14 19.66
N SER A 16 -9.26 1.41 20.24
CA SER A 16 -8.19 2.22 19.61
C SER A 16 -6.82 1.94 20.21
N VAL A 17 -5.75 2.24 19.48
CA VAL A 17 -4.37 2.15 19.97
C VAL A 17 -4.10 3.17 21.09
N GLU A 18 -4.76 4.33 21.05
CA GLU A 18 -4.75 5.30 22.16
C GLU A 18 -5.22 4.69 23.47
N ASN A 19 -6.33 3.93 23.44
CA ASN A 19 -6.87 3.29 24.63
C ASN A 19 -5.88 2.29 25.22
N VAL A 20 -5.16 1.56 24.35
CA VAL A 20 -4.07 0.67 24.77
C VAL A 20 -2.99 1.45 25.51
N PHE A 21 -2.50 2.56 24.95
CA PHE A 21 -1.46 3.37 25.60
C PHE A 21 -1.92 4.03 26.89
N GLN A 22 -3.15 4.54 26.94
CA GLN A 22 -3.72 5.13 28.15
C GLN A 22 -3.84 4.08 29.26
N LYS A 23 -4.29 2.87 28.93
CA LYS A 23 -4.38 1.78 29.91
C LYS A 23 -3.01 1.36 30.44
N ILE A 24 -2.02 1.17 29.56
CA ILE A 24 -0.64 0.85 29.95
C ILE A 24 -0.10 1.91 30.91
N LYS A 25 -0.32 3.20 30.59
CA LYS A 25 0.09 4.33 31.44
C LYS A 25 -0.63 4.30 32.80
N GLY A 26 -1.93 4.06 32.82
CA GLY A 26 -2.73 3.98 34.05
C GLY A 26 -2.36 2.81 34.96
N LEU A 27 -1.80 1.73 34.40
CA LEU A 27 -1.28 0.59 35.15
C LEU A 27 0.18 0.77 35.61
N ASN A 28 0.78 1.95 35.36
CA ASN A 28 2.21 2.21 35.61
C ASN A 28 3.16 1.20 34.95
N TYR A 29 2.75 0.58 33.85
CA TYR A 29 3.62 -0.29 33.06
C TYR A 29 4.39 0.51 32.00
N LYS A 30 5.62 0.09 31.74
CA LYS A 30 6.43 0.59 30.63
C LYS A 30 6.30 -0.37 29.45
N LEU A 31 5.84 0.15 28.31
CA LEU A 31 5.87 -0.59 27.06
C LEU A 31 7.30 -0.60 26.51
N GLU A 32 7.90 -1.79 26.40
CA GLU A 32 9.22 -1.98 25.81
C GLU A 32 9.12 -2.86 24.58
N ALA A 33 9.51 -2.31 23.42
CA ALA A 33 9.50 -3.03 22.17
C ALA A 33 10.70 -3.98 22.09
N LYS A 34 10.45 -5.23 21.66
CA LYS A 34 11.47 -6.28 21.55
C LYS A 34 12.48 -6.07 20.41
N HIS A 35 12.24 -5.10 19.53
CA HIS A 35 13.09 -4.79 18.38
C HIS A 35 12.97 -3.30 18.02
N ASP A 36 14.05 -2.70 17.49
CA ASP A 36 14.10 -1.27 17.14
C ASP A 36 13.07 -0.88 16.09
N PHE A 37 12.85 -1.72 15.08
CA PHE A 37 11.73 -1.60 14.13
C PHE A 37 10.37 -1.39 14.83
N LEU A 38 10.01 -2.24 15.80
CA LEU A 38 8.75 -2.11 16.54
C LEU A 38 8.73 -0.84 17.41
N ARG A 39 9.88 -0.46 17.96
CA ARG A 39 10.04 0.80 18.70
C ARG A 39 9.78 2.00 17.80
N GLY A 40 10.31 1.98 16.58
CA GLY A 40 10.07 2.98 15.54
C GLY A 40 8.59 3.12 15.22
N ILE A 41 7.91 1.99 14.97
CA ILE A 41 6.46 1.97 14.72
C ILE A 41 5.68 2.64 15.86
N ILE A 42 5.92 2.21 17.10
CA ILE A 42 5.21 2.74 18.28
C ILE A 42 5.49 4.23 18.46
N LYS A 43 6.75 4.65 18.28
CA LYS A 43 7.15 6.05 18.40
C LYS A 43 6.46 6.91 17.35
N ASN A 44 6.55 6.54 16.07
CA ASN A 44 5.97 7.32 14.99
C ASN A 44 4.46 7.43 15.11
N TYR A 45 3.79 6.34 15.50
CA TYR A 45 2.36 6.41 15.76
C TYR A 45 2.02 7.34 16.95
N ARG A 46 2.83 7.36 18.01
CA ARG A 46 2.62 8.31 19.13
C ARG A 46 2.81 9.77 18.70
N ASP A 47 3.83 10.02 17.91
CA ASP A 47 4.24 11.37 17.52
C ASP A 47 3.32 11.94 16.41
N TYR A 48 2.88 11.10 15.47
CA TYR A 48 2.17 11.53 14.25
C TYR A 48 0.79 10.93 14.04
N LYS A 49 0.34 10.01 14.91
CA LYS A 49 -0.94 9.28 14.78
C LYS A 49 -1.05 8.42 13.51
N TRP A 50 0.08 8.17 12.85
CA TRP A 50 0.18 7.39 11.63
C TRP A 50 1.55 6.73 11.57
N VAL A 51 1.64 5.60 10.86
CA VAL A 51 2.90 4.92 10.58
C VAL A 51 2.80 4.18 9.25
N ASP A 52 3.80 4.38 8.38
CA ASP A 52 4.01 3.54 7.21
C ASP A 52 4.95 2.39 7.61
N ILE A 53 4.36 1.23 7.88
CA ILE A 53 5.10 0.05 8.38
C ILE A 53 6.05 -0.49 7.31
N GLU A 54 5.67 -0.43 6.03
CA GLU A 54 6.51 -0.91 4.92
C GLU A 54 7.75 -0.03 4.78
N TYR A 55 7.57 1.30 4.85
CA TYR A 55 8.67 2.26 4.85
C TYR A 55 9.56 2.13 6.09
N GLU A 56 9.00 1.96 7.29
CA GLU A 56 9.82 1.80 8.49
C GLU A 56 10.64 0.51 8.49
N TYR A 57 10.10 -0.57 7.93
CA TYR A 57 10.86 -1.79 7.71
C TYR A 57 12.05 -1.51 6.76
N TYR A 58 11.79 -0.85 5.63
CA TYR A 58 12.81 -0.53 4.65
C TYR A 58 13.89 0.40 5.21
N MET A 59 13.52 1.43 5.96
CA MET A 59 14.50 2.34 6.57
C MET A 59 15.36 1.64 7.62
N THR A 60 14.78 0.70 8.39
CA THR A 60 15.56 -0.14 9.30
C THR A 60 16.54 -1.03 8.54
N LEU A 61 16.11 -1.63 7.43
CA LEU A 61 16.95 -2.44 6.53
C LEU A 61 18.12 -1.63 5.95
N VAL A 62 17.84 -0.40 5.47
CA VAL A 62 18.86 0.54 4.96
C VAL A 62 19.86 0.89 6.05
N GLY A 63 19.41 1.08 7.30
CA GLY A 63 20.29 1.29 8.46
C GLY A 63 21.28 0.14 8.64
N LEU A 64 20.80 -1.11 8.62
CA LEU A 64 21.65 -2.30 8.73
C LEU A 64 22.65 -2.41 7.58
N TYR A 65 22.23 -2.11 6.35
CA TYR A 65 23.13 -2.07 5.20
C TYR A 65 24.24 -1.02 5.37
N LYS A 66 23.89 0.21 5.77
CA LYS A 66 24.87 1.28 5.98
C LYS A 66 25.88 0.93 7.08
N GLU A 67 25.42 0.28 8.15
CA GLU A 67 26.30 -0.18 9.21
C GLU A 67 27.27 -1.27 8.73
N LEU A 68 26.78 -2.20 7.89
CA LEU A 68 27.60 -3.23 7.26
C LEU A 68 28.66 -2.63 6.31
N GLU A 69 28.28 -1.62 5.52
CA GLU A 69 29.18 -0.92 4.60
C GLU A 69 30.31 -0.20 5.36
N LEU A 70 29.97 0.49 6.46
CA LEU A 70 30.94 1.19 7.29
C LEU A 70 31.81 0.23 8.12
N ASN A 71 31.26 -0.92 8.53
CA ASN A 71 31.93 -1.85 9.44
C ASN A 71 31.84 -3.31 8.92
N PRO A 72 32.60 -3.71 7.88
CA PRO A 72 32.49 -5.05 7.30
C PRO A 72 32.79 -6.20 8.27
N HIS A 73 33.58 -5.95 9.33
CA HIS A 73 33.99 -6.93 10.31
C HIS A 73 32.85 -7.41 11.24
N ILE A 74 31.77 -6.64 11.38
CA ILE A 74 30.59 -7.01 12.18
C ILE A 74 29.50 -7.74 11.35
N ARG A 75 29.82 -8.19 10.13
CA ARG A 75 28.86 -8.84 9.21
C ARG A 75 27.97 -9.88 9.90
N ASN A 76 28.53 -10.78 10.70
CA ASN A 76 27.75 -11.81 11.39
C ASN A 76 26.72 -11.23 12.38
N SER A 77 27.07 -10.14 13.06
CA SER A 77 26.14 -9.42 13.95
C SER A 77 25.01 -8.77 13.15
N ILE A 78 25.33 -8.08 12.04
CA ILE A 78 24.32 -7.46 11.17
C ILE A 78 23.39 -8.51 10.57
N LEU A 79 23.90 -9.65 10.12
CA LEU A 79 23.07 -10.73 9.59
C LEU A 79 22.11 -11.27 10.66
N LYS A 80 22.54 -11.38 11.92
CA LYS A 80 21.65 -11.77 13.02
C LYS A 80 20.54 -10.73 13.24
N GLN A 81 20.87 -9.44 13.19
CA GLN A 81 19.87 -8.36 13.31
C GLN A 81 18.90 -8.33 12.13
N LEU A 82 19.39 -8.56 10.91
CA LEU A 82 18.57 -8.67 9.70
C LEU A 82 17.56 -9.82 9.80
N LEU A 83 18.00 -11.00 10.25
CA LEU A 83 17.11 -12.13 10.46
C LEU A 83 16.04 -11.82 11.53
N GLN A 84 16.40 -11.09 12.59
CA GLN A 84 15.46 -10.64 13.61
C GLN A 84 14.46 -9.62 13.06
N LEU A 85 14.91 -8.65 12.26
CA LEU A 85 14.06 -7.69 11.56
C LEU A 85 13.06 -8.41 10.65
N ASN A 86 13.54 -9.34 9.83
CA ASN A 86 12.71 -10.18 8.95
C ASN A 86 11.66 -10.96 9.76
N SER A 87 12.07 -11.61 10.85
CA SER A 87 11.14 -12.35 11.72
C SER A 87 10.11 -11.43 12.40
N CYS A 88 10.48 -10.21 12.77
CA CYS A 88 9.56 -9.23 13.33
C CYS A 88 8.52 -8.81 12.30
N PHE A 89 8.96 -8.51 11.07
CA PHE A 89 8.05 -8.13 10.00
C PHE A 89 7.13 -9.28 9.57
N ASP A 90 7.64 -10.51 9.52
CA ASP A 90 6.84 -11.72 9.30
C ASP A 90 5.75 -11.90 10.37
N SER A 91 6.04 -11.52 11.62
CA SER A 91 5.05 -11.56 12.71
C SER A 91 3.95 -10.52 12.51
N ILE A 92 4.29 -9.31 12.05
CA ILE A 92 3.30 -8.28 11.68
C ILE A 92 2.44 -8.75 10.51
N LYS A 93 3.03 -9.34 9.46
CA LYS A 93 2.29 -9.90 8.32
C LYS A 93 1.24 -10.91 8.76
N LYS A 94 1.61 -11.84 9.65
CA LYS A 94 0.67 -12.83 10.21
C LYS A 94 -0.47 -12.14 10.97
N LYS A 95 -0.15 -11.16 11.82
CA LYS A 95 -1.16 -10.41 12.58
C LYS A 95 -2.06 -9.54 11.69
N LEU A 96 -1.52 -8.99 10.60
CA LEU A 96 -2.30 -8.29 9.59
C LEU A 96 -3.31 -9.24 8.94
N VAL A 97 -2.89 -10.43 8.51
CA VAL A 97 -3.80 -11.43 7.93
C VAL A 97 -4.87 -11.88 8.94
N GLU A 98 -4.50 -12.12 10.20
CA GLU A 98 -5.44 -12.44 11.27
C GLU A 98 -6.48 -11.32 11.43
N TYR A 99 -6.04 -10.07 11.56
CA TYR A 99 -6.91 -8.90 11.68
C TYR A 99 -7.84 -8.74 10.47
N LEU A 100 -7.31 -8.84 9.25
CA LEU A 100 -8.10 -8.68 8.05
C LEU A 100 -9.21 -9.74 7.93
N ARG A 101 -9.04 -10.93 8.52
CA ARG A 101 -10.08 -11.97 8.61
C ARG A 101 -11.19 -11.65 9.61
N THR A 102 -10.94 -10.79 10.60
CA THR A 102 -11.96 -10.36 11.57
C THR A 102 -12.80 -9.20 11.06
N ILE A 103 -12.44 -8.59 9.93
CA ILE A 103 -13.19 -7.47 9.35
C ILE A 103 -14.47 -8.03 8.71
N GLU A 104 -15.58 -7.94 9.43
CA GLU A 104 -16.91 -8.13 8.86
C GLU A 104 -17.41 -6.82 8.27
N ILE A 105 -17.44 -6.75 6.94
CA ILE A 105 -18.07 -5.61 6.24
C ILE A 105 -19.56 -5.94 6.13
N THR A 106 -20.31 -5.55 7.16
CA THR A 106 -21.74 -5.92 7.34
C THR A 106 -22.72 -5.02 6.59
N SER A 107 -22.25 -3.94 5.98
CA SER A 107 -23.11 -3.02 5.24
C SER A 107 -23.02 -3.27 3.73
N ASN A 108 -24.17 -3.36 3.07
CA ASN A 108 -24.27 -3.10 1.63
C ASN A 108 -23.87 -1.62 1.44
N LEU A 109 -22.58 -1.37 1.19
CA LEU A 109 -22.04 -0.03 0.90
C LEU A 109 -22.36 0.41 -0.53
N GLU A 110 -23.49 -0.06 -1.09
CA GLU A 110 -23.92 0.29 -2.43
C GLU A 110 -23.94 1.81 -2.56
N ASN A 111 -23.01 2.31 -3.36
CA ASN A 111 -22.82 3.73 -3.53
C ASN A 111 -23.00 4.04 -5.00
N ARG A 112 -24.21 4.47 -5.36
CA ARG A 112 -24.58 4.78 -6.75
C ARG A 112 -23.58 5.71 -7.45
N ARG A 113 -22.92 6.61 -6.71
CA ARG A 113 -21.88 7.48 -7.28
C ARG A 113 -20.61 6.71 -7.62
N ILE A 114 -20.09 5.91 -6.69
CA ILE A 114 -18.92 5.06 -6.96
C ILE A 114 -19.23 4.07 -8.08
N GLU A 115 -20.38 3.41 -8.02
CA GLU A 115 -20.83 2.49 -9.07
C GLU A 115 -20.92 3.21 -10.42
N SER A 116 -21.51 4.40 -10.48
CA SER A 116 -21.56 5.22 -11.71
C SER A 116 -20.17 5.54 -12.25
N ILE A 117 -19.19 5.86 -11.39
CA ILE A 117 -17.82 6.15 -11.81
C ILE A 117 -17.13 4.90 -12.39
N LEU A 118 -17.33 3.75 -11.76
CA LEU A 118 -16.77 2.46 -12.20
C LEU A 118 -17.40 2.03 -13.54
N LEU A 119 -18.72 2.15 -13.64
CA LEU A 119 -19.51 1.78 -14.81
C LEU A 119 -19.51 2.86 -15.91
N GLU A 120 -18.97 4.06 -15.66
CA GLU A 120 -18.97 5.16 -16.64
C GLU A 120 -18.37 4.70 -17.98
N GLY A 121 -19.22 4.61 -19.02
CA GLY A 121 -18.82 4.11 -20.34
C GLY A 121 -18.97 2.60 -20.59
N THR A 122 -19.67 1.84 -19.72
CA THR A 122 -20.10 0.45 -19.98
C THR A 122 -21.56 0.36 -20.49
N GLU A 123 -22.15 1.46 -20.93
CA GLU A 123 -23.55 1.51 -21.37
C GLU A 123 -23.70 0.73 -22.70
N PRO A 124 -24.67 -0.19 -22.82
CA PRO A 124 -24.81 -1.07 -23.99
C PRO A 124 -25.07 -0.32 -25.30
N GLU A 125 -25.57 0.91 -25.24
CA GLU A 125 -25.89 1.74 -26.39
C GLU A 125 -24.67 2.48 -26.97
N ARG A 126 -23.55 2.53 -26.25
CA ARG A 126 -22.31 3.20 -26.69
C ARG A 126 -21.28 2.18 -27.19
N LYS A 127 -21.57 1.58 -28.35
CA LYS A 127 -20.57 0.80 -29.11
C LYS A 127 -19.31 1.64 -29.34
N GLY A 128 -18.15 1.16 -28.88
CA GLY A 128 -16.84 1.76 -29.24
C GLY A 128 -16.02 2.39 -28.11
N LYS A 129 -16.27 2.10 -26.82
CA LYS A 129 -15.28 2.40 -25.77
C LYS A 129 -14.59 1.12 -25.30
N GLY A 130 -13.26 1.16 -25.31
CA GLY A 130 -12.36 0.04 -25.10
C GLY A 130 -12.47 -0.64 -23.73
N GLU A 131 -11.72 -1.72 -23.58
CA GLU A 131 -11.75 -2.57 -22.39
C GLU A 131 -11.39 -1.80 -21.11
N LYS A 132 -11.89 -2.29 -19.96
CA LYS A 132 -11.61 -1.73 -18.64
C LYS A 132 -10.89 -2.76 -17.79
N LEU A 133 -9.87 -2.31 -17.07
CA LEU A 133 -9.20 -3.07 -16.02
C LEU A 133 -9.30 -2.33 -14.69
N PHE A 134 -9.78 -3.02 -13.67
CA PHE A 134 -9.79 -2.56 -12.30
C PHE A 134 -8.61 -3.17 -11.55
N VAL A 135 -7.72 -2.32 -11.01
CA VAL A 135 -6.59 -2.77 -10.19
C VAL A 135 -6.89 -2.38 -8.74
N ASN A 136 -7.14 -3.38 -7.90
CA ASN A 136 -7.43 -3.21 -6.48
C ASN A 136 -6.15 -3.39 -5.65
N PHE A 137 -5.78 -2.31 -4.96
CA PHE A 137 -4.66 -2.25 -4.02
C PHE A 137 -5.08 -2.55 -2.58
N ASN A 138 -6.37 -2.78 -2.31
CA ASN A 138 -6.81 -3.17 -0.97
C ASN A 138 -6.60 -4.67 -0.76
N TYR A 139 -6.16 -5.04 0.45
CA TYR A 139 -6.12 -6.44 0.90
C TYR A 139 -7.50 -7.06 1.11
N THR A 140 -8.53 -6.21 1.24
CA THR A 140 -9.94 -6.60 1.37
C THR A 140 -10.67 -6.45 0.03
N LYS A 141 -11.81 -7.12 -0.09
CA LYS A 141 -12.66 -7.08 -1.29
C LYS A 141 -13.52 -5.81 -1.36
N THR A 142 -12.96 -4.65 -1.02
CA THR A 142 -13.68 -3.38 -0.86
C THR A 142 -14.54 -3.02 -2.08
N LEU A 143 -14.06 -3.34 -3.30
CA LEU A 143 -14.77 -3.06 -4.54
C LEU A 143 -16.09 -3.84 -4.69
N GLU A 144 -16.16 -5.06 -4.15
CA GLU A 144 -17.36 -5.91 -4.18
C GLU A 144 -18.51 -5.33 -3.33
N PHE A 145 -18.21 -4.37 -2.42
CA PHE A 145 -19.24 -3.72 -1.59
C PHE A 145 -19.83 -2.45 -2.22
N TYR A 146 -19.09 -1.79 -3.12
CA TYR A 146 -19.56 -0.57 -3.78
C TYR A 146 -20.39 -0.84 -5.04
N THR A 147 -20.48 -2.10 -5.46
CA THR A 147 -21.08 -2.54 -6.72
C THR A 147 -21.98 -3.73 -6.46
N ASN A 148 -22.91 -4.02 -7.37
CA ASN A 148 -23.71 -5.24 -7.22
C ASN A 148 -22.83 -6.51 -7.19
N ARG A 149 -23.34 -7.59 -6.56
CA ARG A 149 -22.60 -8.86 -6.36
C ARG A 149 -22.04 -9.51 -7.64
N ASN A 150 -22.44 -9.06 -8.83
CA ASN A 150 -21.98 -9.58 -10.12
C ASN A 150 -20.87 -8.71 -10.76
N PHE A 151 -20.28 -7.75 -10.05
CA PHE A 151 -19.26 -6.88 -10.62
C PHE A 151 -18.02 -7.64 -11.08
N ARG A 152 -17.48 -8.55 -10.25
CA ARG A 152 -16.27 -9.33 -10.57
C ARG A 152 -16.47 -10.29 -11.75
N THR A 153 -17.67 -10.85 -11.92
CA THR A 153 -17.97 -11.76 -13.04
C THR A 153 -18.16 -11.04 -14.37
N LYS A 154 -18.37 -9.72 -14.33
CA LYS A 154 -18.63 -8.88 -15.52
C LYS A 154 -17.47 -7.94 -15.88
N ASN A 155 -16.43 -7.85 -15.05
CA ASN A 155 -15.35 -6.88 -15.23
C ASN A 155 -13.98 -7.52 -14.94
N ASN A 156 -12.95 -7.08 -15.64
CA ASN A 156 -11.58 -7.49 -15.38
C ASN A 156 -11.09 -6.83 -14.09
N LEU A 157 -10.95 -7.60 -13.02
CA LEU A 157 -10.49 -7.16 -11.70
C LEU A 157 -9.22 -7.91 -11.30
N ILE A 158 -8.16 -7.16 -10.98
CA ILE A 158 -6.90 -7.67 -10.48
C ILE A 158 -6.69 -7.18 -9.04
N ASN A 159 -6.57 -8.12 -8.10
CA ASN A 159 -6.17 -7.84 -6.71
C ASN A 159 -4.64 -7.91 -6.62
N ILE A 160 -3.97 -6.78 -6.87
CA ILE A 160 -2.52 -6.75 -7.09
C ILE A 160 -1.71 -7.01 -5.81
N HIS A 161 -2.32 -6.83 -4.63
CA HIS A 161 -1.72 -7.14 -3.33
C HIS A 161 -2.19 -8.46 -2.72
N GLY A 162 -2.84 -9.32 -3.51
CA GLY A 162 -3.30 -10.63 -3.04
C GLY A 162 -4.73 -10.65 -2.48
N GLU A 163 -5.15 -11.84 -2.07
CA GLU A 163 -6.46 -12.13 -1.47
C GLU A 163 -6.28 -13.00 -0.20
N LEU A 164 -7.02 -12.71 0.87
CA LEU A 164 -6.87 -13.32 2.21
C LEU A 164 -6.99 -14.86 2.28
N VAL A 165 -7.64 -15.48 1.30
CA VAL A 165 -7.97 -16.92 1.27
C VAL A 165 -7.43 -17.59 0.00
N ASN A 166 -6.71 -16.86 -0.86
CA ASN A 166 -6.21 -17.41 -2.12
C ASN A 166 -4.72 -17.74 -2.03
N LEU A 167 -4.39 -19.03 -1.95
CA LEU A 167 -2.99 -19.49 -1.91
C LEU A 167 -2.20 -19.18 -3.19
N SER A 168 -2.89 -19.05 -4.33
CA SER A 168 -2.28 -18.71 -5.63
C SER A 168 -2.15 -17.20 -5.85
N ASN A 169 -2.68 -16.39 -4.93
CA ASN A 169 -2.53 -14.93 -4.92
C ASN A 169 -2.52 -14.45 -3.45
N PRO A 170 -1.50 -14.83 -2.66
CA PRO A 170 -1.47 -14.52 -1.23
C PRO A 170 -1.18 -13.03 -1.01
N ILE A 171 -1.45 -12.57 0.21
CA ILE A 171 -1.22 -11.17 0.60
C ILE A 171 0.24 -10.76 0.42
N ILE A 172 0.46 -9.68 -0.34
CA ILE A 172 1.77 -9.10 -0.60
C ILE A 172 1.95 -7.82 0.22
N PHE A 173 2.66 -7.92 1.34
CA PHE A 173 2.98 -6.78 2.22
C PHE A 173 4.51 -6.60 2.28
N GLY A 174 5.02 -5.42 1.94
CA GLY A 174 6.45 -5.17 1.79
C GLY A 174 6.76 -3.85 1.09
N TYR A 175 8.03 -3.49 1.01
CA TYR A 175 8.42 -2.22 0.38
C TYR A 175 8.79 -2.41 -1.09
N GLY A 176 8.36 -1.50 -1.97
CA GLY A 176 8.50 -1.64 -3.44
C GLY A 176 8.98 -0.38 -4.15
N ASP A 177 9.82 0.44 -3.51
CA ASP A 177 10.55 1.51 -4.19
C ASP A 177 11.97 1.04 -4.55
N GLU A 178 12.10 0.39 -5.70
CA GLU A 178 13.40 -0.03 -6.25
C GLU A 178 14.14 1.12 -6.95
N MET A 179 13.52 2.30 -7.06
CA MET A 179 14.20 3.50 -7.58
C MET A 179 15.00 4.22 -6.49
N ASP A 180 14.88 3.80 -5.24
CA ASP A 180 15.69 4.31 -4.15
C ASP A 180 17.17 3.91 -4.35
N PRO A 181 18.13 4.86 -4.31
CA PRO A 181 19.55 4.54 -4.52
C PRO A 181 20.15 3.53 -3.52
N ASN A 182 19.55 3.36 -2.34
CA ASN A 182 19.97 2.35 -1.39
C ASN A 182 19.51 0.94 -1.81
N TYR A 183 18.43 0.81 -2.60
CA TYR A 183 17.97 -0.48 -3.08
C TYR A 183 19.01 -1.15 -3.97
N GLU A 184 19.52 -0.44 -4.97
CA GLU A 184 20.58 -0.96 -5.88
C GLU A 184 21.80 -1.44 -5.09
N LYS A 185 22.19 -0.69 -4.06
CA LYS A 185 23.31 -1.04 -3.20
C LYS A 185 23.04 -2.31 -2.37
N ILE A 186 21.81 -2.44 -1.85
CA ILE A 186 21.37 -3.62 -1.10
C ILE A 186 21.34 -4.85 -2.02
N GLU A 187 20.81 -4.72 -3.24
CA GLU A 187 20.74 -5.80 -4.23
C GLU A 187 22.15 -6.35 -4.57
N ASN A 188 23.11 -5.44 -4.74
CA ASN A 188 24.51 -5.78 -5.02
C ASN A 188 25.25 -6.49 -3.88
N LEU A 189 24.65 -6.61 -2.68
CA LEU A 189 25.24 -7.39 -1.57
C LEU A 189 25.23 -8.90 -1.82
N ASN A 190 24.47 -9.38 -2.84
CA ASN A 190 24.30 -10.80 -3.15
C ASN A 190 23.84 -11.64 -1.94
N ASN A 191 22.90 -11.09 -1.16
CA ASN A 191 22.32 -11.79 -0.01
C ASN A 191 20.80 -11.63 0.01
N ASN A 192 20.10 -12.73 -0.28
CA ASN A 192 18.64 -12.78 -0.40
C ASN A 192 17.89 -12.39 0.87
N GLU A 193 18.52 -12.47 2.05
CA GLU A 193 17.86 -12.03 3.30
C GLU A 193 17.56 -10.54 3.30
N PHE A 194 18.34 -9.72 2.59
CA PHE A 194 18.03 -8.30 2.43
C PHE A 194 16.87 -8.06 1.45
N LEU A 195 16.61 -9.01 0.55
CA LEU A 195 15.57 -8.91 -0.48
C LEU A 195 14.26 -9.60 -0.08
N LYS A 196 14.24 -10.34 1.04
CA LYS A 196 13.14 -11.19 1.49
C LYS A 196 11.76 -10.52 1.49
N ASN A 197 11.71 -9.24 1.84
CA ASN A 197 10.47 -8.49 2.02
C ASN A 197 10.29 -7.34 1.01
N ILE A 198 11.01 -7.40 -0.10
CA ILE A 198 10.81 -6.51 -1.24
C ILE A 198 9.57 -6.97 -2.01
N LYS A 199 8.65 -6.02 -2.26
CA LYS A 199 7.28 -6.29 -2.73
C LYS A 199 7.25 -6.91 -4.14
N SER A 200 8.16 -6.51 -5.01
CA SER A 200 8.20 -6.97 -6.41
C SER A 200 8.35 -8.47 -6.57
N PHE A 201 9.13 -9.12 -5.71
CA PHE A 201 9.25 -10.58 -5.72
C PHE A 201 7.91 -11.27 -5.42
N GLY A 202 7.05 -10.62 -4.63
CA GLY A 202 5.69 -11.09 -4.37
C GLY A 202 4.80 -11.05 -5.61
N TYR A 203 5.00 -10.09 -6.52
CA TYR A 203 4.20 -10.01 -7.75
C TYR A 203 4.44 -11.19 -8.70
N PHE A 204 5.55 -11.92 -8.59
CA PHE A 204 5.80 -13.15 -9.37
C PHE A 204 5.01 -14.36 -8.88
N GLN A 205 4.31 -14.27 -7.75
CA GLN A 205 3.54 -15.39 -7.20
C GLN A 205 2.20 -15.62 -7.93
N SER A 206 1.80 -14.70 -8.82
CA SER A 206 0.59 -14.81 -9.65
C SER A 206 0.83 -14.17 -11.03
N SER A 207 -0.12 -14.31 -11.95
CA SER A 207 -0.08 -13.63 -13.27
C SER A 207 -0.50 -12.16 -13.21
N ASN A 208 -0.97 -11.66 -12.07
CA ASN A 208 -1.64 -10.36 -11.94
C ASN A 208 -0.82 -9.20 -12.50
N TYR A 209 0.48 -9.14 -12.21
CA TYR A 209 1.34 -8.09 -12.74
C TYR A 209 1.44 -8.17 -14.27
N GLN A 210 1.68 -9.37 -14.81
CA GLN A 210 1.77 -9.60 -16.25
C GLN A 210 0.43 -9.28 -16.94
N ASP A 211 -0.70 -9.55 -16.29
CA ASP A 211 -2.03 -9.27 -16.80
C ASP A 211 -2.28 -7.76 -16.91
N ILE A 212 -1.79 -6.97 -15.94
CA ILE A 212 -1.77 -5.49 -16.03
C ILE A 212 -0.91 -5.05 -17.21
N ILE A 213 0.30 -5.60 -17.36
CA ILE A 213 1.21 -5.23 -18.47
C ILE A 213 0.55 -5.51 -19.83
N ARG A 214 -0.01 -6.71 -20.02
CA ARG A 214 -0.71 -7.05 -21.27
C ARG A 214 -1.88 -6.11 -21.57
N PHE A 215 -2.60 -5.65 -20.55
CA PHE A 215 -3.67 -4.68 -20.72
C PHE A 215 -3.15 -3.31 -21.17
N ILE A 216 -2.12 -2.75 -20.50
CA ILE A 216 -1.60 -1.40 -20.82
C ILE A 216 -0.82 -1.35 -22.14
N ASP A 217 -0.30 -2.50 -22.59
CA ASP A 217 0.37 -2.66 -23.90
C ASP A 217 -0.63 -2.70 -25.07
N SER A 218 -1.88 -3.12 -24.82
CA SER A 218 -2.86 -3.41 -25.87
C SER A 218 -3.27 -2.17 -26.69
N GLU A 219 -3.65 -1.08 -26.02
CA GLU A 219 -4.17 0.14 -26.65
C GLU A 219 -3.90 1.38 -25.79
N ASN A 220 -4.20 2.57 -26.34
CA ASN A 220 -4.20 3.81 -25.59
C ASN A 220 -5.21 3.77 -24.44
N PHE A 221 -4.80 4.16 -23.24
CA PHE A 221 -5.65 4.11 -22.05
C PHE A 221 -5.60 5.40 -21.23
N THR A 222 -6.54 5.51 -20.30
CA THR A 222 -6.57 6.55 -19.28
C THR A 222 -6.67 5.92 -17.91
N VAL A 223 -6.02 6.53 -16.93
CA VAL A 223 -6.02 6.08 -15.54
C VAL A 223 -7.05 6.89 -14.76
N LYS A 224 -7.89 6.23 -13.98
CA LYS A 224 -8.73 6.85 -12.95
C LYS A 224 -8.22 6.42 -11.58
N ILE A 225 -7.81 7.37 -10.76
CA ILE A 225 -7.37 7.12 -9.38
C ILE A 225 -8.55 7.32 -8.44
N LEU A 226 -8.93 6.26 -7.73
CA LEU A 226 -9.99 6.24 -6.73
C LEU A 226 -9.36 5.92 -5.37
N GLY A 227 -9.14 6.92 -4.53
CA GLY A 227 -8.58 6.75 -3.17
C GLY A 227 -7.16 7.27 -3.00
N HIS A 228 -6.49 6.87 -1.91
CA HIS A 228 -5.20 7.40 -1.46
C HIS A 228 -3.96 6.59 -1.89
N SER A 229 -4.14 5.39 -2.45
CA SER A 229 -3.09 4.36 -2.61
C SER A 229 -2.04 4.63 -3.70
N CYS A 230 -1.48 5.84 -3.75
CA CYS A 230 -0.31 6.20 -4.54
C CYS A 230 0.93 6.34 -3.64
N GLY A 231 1.08 5.46 -2.65
CA GLY A 231 2.25 5.44 -1.76
C GLY A 231 3.52 4.96 -2.47
N LEU A 232 4.68 5.26 -1.90
CA LEU A 232 5.99 4.85 -2.45
C LEU A 232 6.20 3.34 -2.47
N SER A 233 5.51 2.58 -1.63
CA SER A 233 5.66 1.13 -1.57
C SER A 233 5.19 0.41 -2.84
N ASP A 234 4.45 1.07 -3.73
CA ASP A 234 4.02 0.54 -5.04
C ASP A 234 4.64 1.31 -6.22
N ARG A 235 5.72 2.07 -5.98
CA ARG A 235 6.27 3.04 -6.93
C ARG A 235 6.60 2.43 -8.29
N ILE A 236 7.21 1.24 -8.33
CA ILE A 236 7.58 0.60 -9.59
C ILE A 236 6.36 0.28 -10.45
N LEU A 237 5.32 -0.30 -9.85
CA LEU A 237 4.07 -0.61 -10.55
C LEU A 237 3.39 0.66 -11.06
N LEU A 238 3.25 1.68 -10.20
CA LEU A 238 2.60 2.93 -10.57
C LEU A 238 3.41 3.71 -11.61
N ASN A 239 4.73 3.74 -11.52
CA ASN A 239 5.60 4.29 -12.56
C ASN A 239 5.37 3.60 -13.90
N THR A 240 5.34 2.26 -13.90
CA THR A 240 5.13 1.45 -15.11
C THR A 240 3.82 1.84 -15.81
N ILE A 241 2.74 2.03 -15.04
CA ILE A 241 1.43 2.45 -15.59
C ILE A 241 1.45 3.91 -16.05
N PHE A 242 1.94 4.83 -15.21
CA PHE A 242 1.82 6.27 -15.46
C PHE A 242 2.76 6.78 -16.55
N GLU A 243 3.98 6.24 -16.63
CA GLU A 243 4.95 6.59 -17.66
C GLU A 243 4.76 5.79 -18.96
N HIS A 244 3.85 4.81 -18.98
CA HIS A 244 3.57 4.03 -20.19
C HIS A 244 3.25 4.96 -21.40
N PRO A 245 3.80 4.69 -22.61
CA PRO A 245 3.52 5.50 -23.80
C PRO A 245 2.03 5.57 -24.18
N ASN A 246 1.29 4.50 -23.87
CA ASN A 246 -0.14 4.41 -24.13
C ASN A 246 -1.00 5.14 -23.08
N CYS A 247 -0.45 5.51 -21.91
CA CYS A 247 -1.18 6.29 -20.91
C CYS A 247 -1.36 7.73 -21.39
N LYS A 248 -2.61 8.15 -21.67
CA LYS A 248 -2.92 9.49 -22.20
C LYS A 248 -3.34 10.50 -21.14
N ALA A 249 -3.96 10.05 -20.06
CA ALA A 249 -4.41 10.92 -18.98
C ALA A 249 -4.52 10.19 -17.65
N ILE A 250 -4.33 10.92 -16.55
CA ILE A 250 -4.50 10.47 -15.17
C ILE A 250 -5.53 11.38 -14.53
N LYS A 251 -6.76 10.87 -14.34
CA LYS A 251 -7.86 11.59 -13.70
C LYS A 251 -7.95 11.20 -12.23
N ILE A 252 -7.96 12.20 -11.37
CA ILE A 252 -8.02 12.03 -9.91
C ILE A 252 -9.45 12.23 -9.44
N TYR A 253 -9.99 11.24 -8.72
CA TYR A 253 -11.21 11.41 -7.93
C TYR A 253 -10.80 11.68 -6.49
N TYR A 254 -10.80 12.97 -6.13
CA TYR A 254 -10.26 13.45 -4.86
C TYR A 254 -11.26 13.24 -3.71
N TYR A 255 -10.75 13.22 -2.48
CA TYR A 255 -11.55 13.26 -1.27
C TYR A 255 -11.80 14.73 -0.88
N GLN A 256 -13.07 15.09 -0.71
CA GLN A 256 -13.48 16.41 -0.25
C GLN A 256 -13.55 16.37 1.28
N LYS A 257 -12.61 17.06 1.96
CA LYS A 257 -12.46 17.07 3.42
C LYS A 257 -13.43 18.06 4.08
N SER A 258 -13.65 19.21 3.46
CA SER A 258 -14.59 20.27 3.87
C SER A 258 -15.17 20.96 2.64
N GLU A 259 -15.98 22.01 2.78
CA GLU A 259 -16.44 22.80 1.62
C GLU A 259 -15.30 23.41 0.79
N THR A 260 -14.17 23.72 1.43
CA THR A 260 -13.03 24.44 0.82
C THR A 260 -11.77 23.59 0.69
N GLU A 261 -11.67 22.49 1.42
CA GLU A 261 -10.47 21.64 1.46
C GLU A 261 -10.70 20.28 0.80
N ASN A 262 -9.75 19.89 -0.04
CA ASN A 262 -9.70 18.56 -0.67
C ASN A 262 -8.24 18.08 -0.77
N ASP A 263 -8.06 16.81 -1.12
CA ASP A 263 -6.74 16.18 -1.24
C ASP A 263 -6.19 16.12 -2.68
N TYR A 264 -6.76 16.83 -3.65
CA TYR A 264 -6.29 16.80 -5.04
C TYR A 264 -4.81 17.18 -5.13
N PHE A 265 -4.42 18.28 -4.48
CA PHE A 265 -3.04 18.76 -4.49
C PHE A 265 -2.09 17.72 -3.88
N GLU A 266 -2.43 17.18 -2.71
CA GLU A 266 -1.69 16.12 -2.04
C GLU A 266 -1.50 14.89 -2.97
N LYS A 267 -2.58 14.44 -3.62
CA LYS A 267 -2.50 13.32 -4.59
C LYS A 267 -1.60 13.63 -5.79
N THR A 268 -1.57 14.86 -6.29
CA THR A 268 -0.63 15.22 -7.37
C THR A 268 0.83 15.17 -6.92
N GLN A 269 1.11 15.50 -5.65
CA GLN A 269 2.44 15.36 -5.07
C GLN A 269 2.84 13.89 -4.95
N GLU A 270 1.93 13.02 -4.50
CA GLU A 270 2.18 11.57 -4.43
C GLU A 270 2.36 10.95 -5.82
N ILE A 271 1.49 11.28 -6.79
CA ILE A 271 1.63 10.85 -8.18
C ILE A 271 2.98 11.29 -8.76
N SER A 272 3.41 12.51 -8.45
CA SER A 272 4.69 13.03 -8.91
C SER A 272 5.85 12.13 -8.51
N ARG A 273 5.86 11.54 -7.31
CA ARG A 273 6.96 10.66 -6.86
C ARG A 273 7.13 9.42 -7.74
N HIS A 274 6.09 8.99 -8.43
CA HIS A 274 6.09 7.86 -9.36
C HIS A 274 6.63 8.20 -10.75
N PHE A 275 6.85 9.48 -11.06
CA PHE A 275 7.52 9.90 -12.30
C PHE A 275 9.01 10.09 -12.06
N LYS A 276 9.82 9.53 -12.97
CA LYS A 276 11.26 9.79 -13.04
C LYS A 276 11.51 11.28 -13.32
N ALA A 277 12.71 11.75 -13.00
CA ALA A 277 13.07 13.15 -13.23
C ALA A 277 12.88 13.57 -14.71
N SER A 278 13.25 12.70 -15.65
CA SER A 278 13.04 12.89 -17.09
C SER A 278 11.56 12.86 -17.50
N GLY A 279 10.69 12.20 -16.74
CA GLY A 279 9.26 12.04 -17.01
C GLY A 279 8.38 13.19 -16.51
N LYS A 280 8.93 14.17 -15.77
CA LYS A 280 8.14 15.26 -15.16
C LYS A 280 7.41 16.15 -16.17
N GLY A 281 7.95 16.31 -17.38
CA GLY A 281 7.26 17.02 -18.47
C GLY A 281 5.96 16.29 -18.85
N ASN A 282 6.07 14.99 -19.11
CA ASN A 282 4.93 14.13 -19.45
C ASN A 282 3.90 14.06 -18.32
N MET A 283 4.34 14.06 -17.07
CA MET A 283 3.46 14.12 -15.90
C MET A 283 2.51 15.32 -15.97
N ARG A 284 3.05 16.53 -16.21
CA ARG A 284 2.26 17.78 -16.24
C ARG A 284 1.21 17.77 -17.36
N THR A 285 1.48 17.09 -18.47
CA THR A 285 0.52 16.95 -19.58
C THR A 285 -0.50 15.83 -19.37
N LYS A 286 -0.15 14.79 -18.58
CA LYS A 286 -1.02 13.62 -18.33
C LYS A 286 -1.99 13.85 -17.17
N ILE A 287 -1.60 14.57 -16.11
CA ILE A 287 -2.48 14.82 -14.97
C ILE A 287 -3.62 15.75 -15.39
N VAL A 288 -4.86 15.28 -15.24
CA VAL A 288 -6.06 16.07 -15.56
C VAL A 288 -6.19 17.21 -14.56
N PRO A 289 -6.32 18.47 -15.00
CA PRO A 289 -6.47 19.64 -14.11
C PRO A 289 -7.65 19.53 -13.13
N PHE A 290 -7.55 20.26 -12.01
CA PHE A 290 -8.51 20.21 -10.91
C PHE A 290 -9.95 20.52 -11.36
N GLU A 291 -10.13 21.53 -12.21
CA GLU A 291 -11.43 21.97 -12.72
C GLU A 291 -12.12 20.94 -13.62
N LYS A 292 -11.39 19.91 -14.07
CA LYS A 292 -11.91 18.76 -14.84
C LYS A 292 -11.98 17.48 -13.99
N CYS A 293 -11.57 17.56 -12.73
CA CYS A 293 -11.71 16.50 -11.75
C CYS A 293 -12.97 16.69 -10.91
N GLN A 294 -13.34 15.66 -10.15
CA GLN A 294 -14.53 15.69 -9.32
C GLN A 294 -14.29 14.86 -8.06
N PRO A 295 -14.98 15.14 -6.95
CA PRO A 295 -14.76 14.37 -5.74
C PRO A 295 -15.30 12.95 -5.92
N LEU A 296 -14.64 11.96 -5.31
CA LEU A 296 -15.09 10.57 -5.33
C LEU A 296 -16.48 10.44 -4.69
N LEU A 297 -16.66 11.10 -3.54
CA LEU A 297 -17.92 11.21 -2.81
C LEU A 297 -18.26 12.68 -2.58
N PRO A 298 -19.55 13.07 -2.60
CA PRO A 298 -19.92 14.43 -2.26
C PRO A 298 -19.55 14.71 -0.79
N TYR A 299 -19.21 15.95 -0.50
CA TYR A 299 -19.10 16.40 0.88
C TYR A 299 -20.46 16.28 1.55
N LYS A 300 -20.50 15.63 2.72
CA LYS A 300 -21.68 15.60 3.58
C LYS A 300 -21.44 16.62 4.68
N LEU A 301 -22.31 17.64 4.72
CA LEU A 301 -22.41 18.60 5.82
C LEU A 301 -22.83 17.91 7.12
#